data_AF-A0A914XI91-F1
#
_entry.id   AF-A0A914XI91-F1
#
_cell.length_a   1.000
_cell.length_b   1.000
_cell.length_c   1.000
_cell.angle_alpha   90.00
_cell.angle_beta   90.00
_cell.angle_gamma   90.00
#
_symmetry.space_group_name_H-M   'P 1'
#
loop_
_entity.id
_entity.type
_entity.pdbx_description
1 polymer ?
#
loop_
_entity_poly.entity_id
_entity_poly.type
_entity_poly.pdbx_seq_one_letter_code
_entity_poly.pdbx_strand_id
1 'polypeptide(L)'
;MFAIISTCRCVFLRKTINVNLRQLNLSLSRLQLCSSTFVERNCHNEPSSSTSFVESKFKKRRPYLSAFACFLKEYDSKENDNPGTPLYLWQHMTADEKSIYEAKAKAFNDLNKVTENLPQRLNVKKQKSAVNVIRSGRSEFSFNRLKNFDRKLVEEYNMPKRPLRPIWRFAAATGNRLPKSQLSVLYDRLPDEEKENYSNAYSAELTVFQEHLKEWKAKMIADGNEHILRRISGRWPKATKSSKDDWNELASQHGRPKHPGSVLTLFRSDLSAESSAMLSRQEFRRRWDQLDPEKKTEYSERLRKKTDEYRAKLRHWRESMLASGNDEIVHALSRCKTGTRANQWLPETRRSITCFKLADEHNMPKYPVGPFKKFIETLGKKMPVSEKSVLYRKLPDEQRKQYYDAFREELEAYRKNLRDWKSRMIAEGHEDVLKKLKPKGVVEQFIKTSKIEFAAEHGRPKRPKNPFARFLIDFNKARPPSEPFEFAKVAHEWNALSNDEKMKYRASYKADYGVYREQFAKWKAGMLADASEETLEKLDIRPPSRQKTTGRKKSLLSGKPKFPLYPFHRFLLDSGVTPEAEHREEQLYMWRSLKPSQKEKYQNEFRAERTVYDEKLREWKAERTAEGK
;
A
#
# COMPACT_ATOMS: atom_id res chain seq x y z
N MET A 1 65.99 38.90 31.72
CA MET A 1 66.41 37.67 32.42
C MET A 1 65.42 37.44 33.55
N PHE A 2 64.65 36.37 33.69
CA PHE A 2 64.42 35.14 32.93
C PHE A 2 62.96 34.71 33.20
N ALA A 3 62.32 34.11 32.21
CA ALA A 3 60.98 33.52 32.30
C ALA A 3 61.05 32.10 32.90
N ILE A 4 59.89 31.54 33.33
CA ILE A 4 59.28 30.26 32.87
C ILE A 4 58.29 29.64 33.90
N ILE A 5 57.00 29.53 33.45
CA ILE A 5 55.99 28.42 33.52
C ILE A 5 55.54 27.91 34.92
N SER A 6 54.27 27.78 35.34
CA SER A 6 52.89 27.58 34.79
C SER A 6 52.29 26.17 35.05
N THR A 7 51.00 26.18 35.43
CA THR A 7 49.91 25.16 35.28
C THR A 7 49.44 24.22 36.42
N CYS A 8 48.18 24.49 36.83
CA CYS A 8 46.98 23.62 36.90
C CYS A 8 46.78 22.51 37.95
N ARG A 9 45.64 22.58 38.67
CA ARG A 9 44.96 21.42 39.33
C ARG A 9 43.42 21.51 39.21
N CYS A 10 42.84 20.48 38.59
CA CYS A 10 41.40 20.12 38.46
C CYS A 10 41.01 19.17 39.63
N VAL A 11 39.85 19.32 40.32
CA VAL A 11 38.46 18.85 40.05
C VAL A 11 38.17 17.34 40.35
N PHE A 12 37.28 17.16 41.36
CA PHE A 12 36.20 16.15 41.57
C PHE A 12 36.43 14.69 42.03
N LEU A 13 35.65 14.29 43.05
CA LEU A 13 34.97 12.97 43.20
C LEU A 13 33.78 12.99 44.21
N ARG A 14 32.61 12.45 43.77
CA ARG A 14 31.54 11.69 44.51
C ARG A 14 30.63 12.45 45.53
N LYS A 15 29.34 12.11 45.80
CA LYS A 15 28.49 10.91 45.58
C LYS A 15 26.98 11.21 45.82
N THR A 16 26.11 10.55 45.03
CA THR A 16 24.73 10.00 45.25
C THR A 16 23.86 10.30 46.48
N ILE A 17 22.55 10.55 46.26
CA ILE A 17 21.34 9.79 46.74
C ILE A 17 20.08 10.43 46.08
N ASN A 18 19.14 9.63 45.55
CA ASN A 18 17.76 10.12 45.34
C ASN A 18 16.74 8.96 45.36
N VAL A 19 15.77 9.07 46.27
CA VAL A 19 14.68 8.11 46.53
C VAL A 19 13.33 8.81 46.29
N ASN A 20 12.43 8.07 45.63
CA ASN A 20 10.98 8.20 45.45
C ASN A 20 10.20 9.35 46.12
N LEU A 21 9.47 10.13 45.29
CA LEU A 21 8.24 10.85 45.65
C LEU A 21 7.30 10.97 44.43
N ARG A 22 6.33 10.04 44.29
CA ARG A 22 5.11 10.23 43.47
C ARG A 22 3.95 9.35 43.97
N GLN A 23 3.40 9.72 45.11
CA GLN A 23 2.00 9.44 45.46
C GLN A 23 1.43 10.69 46.14
N LEU A 24 0.13 10.93 45.94
CA LEU A 24 -0.72 12.01 46.48
C LEU A 24 -0.75 13.31 45.67
N ASN A 25 -1.79 13.47 44.85
CA ASN A 25 -2.57 14.71 44.72
C ASN A 25 -3.74 14.53 43.75
N LEU A 26 -4.91 14.12 44.26
CA LEU A 26 -6.21 14.37 43.62
C LEU A 26 -7.32 14.32 44.70
N SER A 27 -7.64 15.45 45.30
CA SER A 27 -8.95 15.71 45.92
C SER A 27 -9.15 17.21 46.13
N LEU A 28 -10.41 17.64 46.00
CA LEU A 28 -10.98 18.94 46.36
C LEU A 28 -10.97 20.04 45.28
N SER A 29 -12.13 20.20 44.64
CA SER A 29 -12.78 21.50 44.38
C SER A 29 -14.17 21.26 43.78
N ARG A 30 -15.24 21.32 44.59
CA ARG A 30 -16.63 21.54 44.15
C ARG A 30 -17.57 21.70 45.34
N LEU A 31 -17.94 22.94 45.64
CA LEU A 31 -19.19 23.52 46.18
C LEU A 31 -18.99 25.05 45.98
N GLN A 32 -19.93 25.93 45.65
CA GLN A 32 -21.39 25.99 45.76
C GLN A 32 -21.85 27.22 44.95
N LEU A 33 -23.09 27.24 44.43
CA LEU A 33 -24.03 28.38 44.56
C LEU A 33 -25.39 28.00 43.94
N CYS A 34 -26.45 28.28 44.72
CA CYS A 34 -27.85 27.97 44.48
C CYS A 34 -28.63 29.14 43.85
N SER A 35 -29.73 28.85 43.15
CA SER A 35 -31.05 29.52 43.21
C SER A 35 -31.98 28.86 42.18
N SER A 36 -32.92 28.04 42.62
CA SER A 36 -34.34 28.33 42.87
C SER A 36 -35.20 28.51 41.61
N THR A 37 -36.08 27.55 41.34
CA THR A 37 -37.54 27.78 41.28
C THR A 37 -38.28 26.45 41.23
N PHE A 38 -39.49 26.52 41.77
CA PHE A 38 -40.34 25.50 42.35
C PHE A 38 -41.63 25.46 41.53
N VAL A 39 -42.09 24.29 41.09
CA VAL A 39 -43.53 24.01 40.82
C VAL A 39 -43.79 22.53 41.08
N GLU A 40 -44.68 22.28 42.04
CA GLU A 40 -45.24 21.01 42.46
C GLU A 40 -46.16 20.39 41.39
N ARG A 41 -46.27 19.06 41.40
CA ARG A 41 -47.57 18.37 41.44
C ARG A 41 -47.40 16.90 41.85
N ASN A 42 -48.20 16.57 42.87
CA ASN A 42 -48.35 15.28 43.53
C ASN A 42 -49.05 14.24 42.63
N CYS A 43 -48.79 12.94 42.87
CA CYS A 43 -49.71 12.04 43.59
C CYS A 43 -49.50 10.55 43.21
N HIS A 44 -49.56 9.73 44.27
CA HIS A 44 -49.99 8.34 44.38
C HIS A 44 -49.00 7.16 44.28
N ASN A 45 -48.66 6.69 45.49
CA ASN A 45 -48.95 5.36 46.07
C ASN A 45 -48.28 4.09 45.49
N GLU A 46 -47.26 3.64 46.23
CA GLU A 46 -47.23 2.40 47.05
C GLU A 46 -47.40 1.00 46.39
N PRO A 47 -47.02 -0.11 47.07
CA PRO A 47 -45.78 -0.83 46.76
C PRO A 47 -45.99 -2.31 46.40
N SER A 48 -44.99 -2.96 45.80
CA SER A 48 -44.94 -4.43 45.77
C SER A 48 -43.52 -4.97 45.85
N SER A 49 -43.19 -5.42 47.06
CA SER A 49 -42.43 -6.64 47.40
C SER A 49 -41.31 -7.09 46.47
N SER A 50 -40.09 -6.86 46.94
CA SER A 50 -38.88 -7.57 46.59
C SER A 50 -38.99 -9.08 46.89
N THR A 51 -38.81 -9.92 45.88
CA THR A 51 -38.35 -11.30 46.04
C THR A 51 -36.98 -11.42 45.39
N SER A 52 -35.98 -11.68 46.22
CA SER A 52 -34.61 -11.96 45.83
C SER A 52 -34.52 -13.35 45.18
N PHE A 53 -34.21 -13.39 43.89
CA PHE A 53 -33.79 -14.63 43.23
C PHE A 53 -32.29 -14.57 42.95
N VAL A 54 -31.56 -15.49 43.58
CA VAL A 54 -30.11 -15.66 43.45
C VAL A 54 -29.81 -16.22 42.06
N GLU A 55 -29.29 -15.38 41.15
CA GLU A 55 -28.69 -15.84 39.89
C GLU A 55 -27.35 -16.54 40.18
N SER A 56 -27.43 -17.85 40.42
CA SER A 56 -26.26 -18.72 40.33
C SER A 56 -25.79 -18.79 38.86
N LYS A 57 -24.49 -18.58 38.65
CA LYS A 57 -23.82 -18.65 37.34
C LYS A 57 -23.81 -20.09 36.81
N PHE A 58 -24.92 -20.57 36.27
CA PHE A 58 -24.90 -21.75 35.43
C PHE A 58 -24.37 -21.38 34.04
N LYS A 59 -23.24 -21.97 33.66
CA LYS A 59 -22.80 -21.99 32.25
C LYS A 59 -23.95 -22.58 31.44
N LYS A 60 -24.56 -21.79 30.56
CA LYS A 60 -25.59 -22.24 29.61
C LYS A 60 -25.00 -23.37 28.76
N ARG A 61 -25.23 -24.63 29.15
CA ARG A 61 -25.03 -25.78 28.28
C ARG A 61 -26.05 -25.66 27.16
N ARG A 62 -25.62 -25.83 25.91
CA ARG A 62 -26.57 -25.88 24.80
C ARG A 62 -27.51 -27.08 25.02
N PRO A 63 -28.83 -26.92 24.86
CA PRO A 63 -29.74 -28.05 25.03
C PRO A 63 -29.46 -29.10 23.95
N TYR A 64 -29.41 -30.37 24.35
CA TYR A 64 -29.39 -31.50 23.42
C TYR A 64 -30.64 -31.44 22.53
N LEU A 65 -30.48 -31.54 21.21
CA LEU A 65 -31.63 -31.65 20.32
C LEU A 65 -32.26 -33.02 20.51
N SER A 66 -33.56 -33.06 20.77
CA SER A 66 -34.36 -34.28 20.75
C SER A 66 -34.75 -34.65 19.32
N ALA A 67 -35.14 -35.90 19.09
CA ALA A 67 -35.62 -36.37 17.80
C ALA A 67 -36.82 -35.53 17.29
N PHE A 68 -37.75 -35.18 18.19
CA PHE A 68 -38.88 -34.32 17.88
C PHE A 68 -38.45 -32.90 17.45
N ALA A 69 -37.41 -32.33 18.08
CA ALA A 69 -36.90 -31.02 17.68
C ALA A 69 -36.20 -31.05 16.30
N CYS A 70 -35.60 -32.19 15.91
CA CYS A 70 -35.11 -32.41 14.55
C CYS A 70 -36.26 -32.53 13.55
N PHE A 71 -37.35 -33.19 13.91
CA PHE A 71 -38.56 -33.28 13.09
C PHE A 71 -39.20 -31.92 12.84
N LEU A 72 -39.40 -31.10 13.89
CA LEU A 72 -40.00 -29.77 13.74
C LEU A 72 -39.22 -28.86 12.77
N LYS A 73 -37.88 -28.92 12.80
CA LYS A 73 -37.05 -28.13 11.87
C LYS A 73 -37.22 -28.52 10.40
N GLU A 74 -37.46 -29.81 10.14
CA GLU A 74 -37.66 -30.31 8.77
C GLU A 74 -39.12 -30.09 8.34
N TYR A 75 -40.06 -30.16 9.29
CA TYR A 75 -41.47 -29.84 9.08
C TYR A 75 -41.67 -28.37 8.68
N ASP A 76 -41.07 -27.42 9.40
CA ASP A 76 -41.14 -25.98 9.10
C ASP A 76 -40.52 -25.60 7.73
N SER A 77 -39.66 -26.47 7.17
CA SER A 77 -39.00 -26.21 5.88
C SER A 77 -39.82 -26.61 4.66
N LYS A 78 -40.89 -27.39 4.85
CA LYS A 78 -41.81 -27.77 3.79
C LYS A 78 -43.01 -26.83 3.86
N GLU A 79 -43.16 -25.96 2.86
CA GLU A 79 -44.37 -25.12 2.67
C GLU A 79 -45.59 -26.05 2.53
N ASN A 80 -46.22 -26.39 3.65
CA ASN A 80 -47.44 -27.18 3.69
C ASN A 80 -48.56 -26.28 4.23
N ASP A 81 -49.51 -25.92 3.36
CA ASP A 81 -50.68 -25.09 3.67
C ASP A 81 -51.75 -25.80 4.53
N ASN A 82 -51.42 -26.93 5.15
CA ASN A 82 -52.35 -27.71 5.95
C ASN A 82 -51.94 -27.69 7.44
N PRO A 83 -52.71 -27.02 8.33
CA PRO A 83 -52.31 -26.75 9.72
C PRO A 83 -52.52 -27.95 10.66
N GLY A 84 -52.23 -29.16 10.19
CA GLY A 84 -52.13 -30.32 11.08
C GLY A 84 -51.04 -30.07 12.12
N THR A 85 -51.38 -30.10 13.41
CA THR A 85 -50.42 -29.87 14.49
C THR A 85 -49.25 -30.85 14.35
N PRO A 86 -47.98 -30.39 14.27
CA PRO A 86 -46.80 -31.25 14.08
C PRO A 86 -46.70 -32.41 15.10
N LEU A 87 -47.28 -32.22 16.29
CA LEU A 87 -47.38 -33.24 17.31
C LEU A 87 -48.20 -34.45 16.89
N TYR A 88 -49.31 -34.24 16.15
CA TYR A 88 -50.18 -35.31 15.65
C TYR A 88 -49.44 -36.18 14.62
N LEU A 89 -48.75 -35.53 13.68
CA LEU A 89 -47.91 -36.24 12.71
C LEU A 89 -46.81 -37.03 13.40
N TRP A 90 -46.10 -36.41 14.36
CA TRP A 90 -45.09 -37.12 15.14
C TRP A 90 -45.66 -38.32 15.90
N GLN A 91 -46.85 -38.21 16.51
CA GLN A 91 -47.47 -39.31 17.23
C GLN A 91 -47.79 -40.50 16.29
N HIS A 92 -48.23 -40.23 15.06
CA HIS A 92 -48.61 -41.24 14.08
C HIS A 92 -47.49 -41.72 13.15
N MET A 93 -46.28 -41.16 13.24
CA MET A 93 -45.11 -41.72 12.57
C MET A 93 -44.81 -43.13 13.08
N THR A 94 -44.43 -44.00 12.15
CA THR A 94 -43.96 -45.35 12.44
C THR A 94 -42.66 -45.30 13.26
N ALA A 95 -42.35 -46.40 13.95
CA ALA A 95 -41.11 -46.50 14.73
C ALA A 95 -39.87 -46.30 13.85
N ASP A 96 -39.89 -46.82 12.62
CA ASP A 96 -38.81 -46.68 11.65
C ASP A 96 -38.59 -45.22 11.25
N GLU A 97 -39.66 -44.46 11.02
CA GLU A 97 -39.58 -43.03 10.71
C GLU A 97 -39.05 -42.22 11.89
N LYS A 98 -39.49 -42.52 13.12
CA LYS A 98 -38.97 -41.88 14.35
C LYS A 98 -37.48 -42.17 14.55
N SER A 99 -37.03 -43.39 14.23
CA SER A 99 -35.63 -43.79 14.34
C SER A 99 -34.69 -42.94 13.48
N ILE A 100 -35.14 -42.47 12.31
CA ILE A 100 -34.38 -41.57 11.44
C ILE A 100 -34.10 -40.24 12.15
N TYR A 101 -35.09 -39.69 12.85
CA TYR A 101 -34.95 -38.43 13.58
C TYR A 101 -34.11 -38.59 14.85
N GLU A 102 -34.18 -39.74 15.52
CA GLU A 102 -33.29 -40.10 16.62
C GLU A 102 -31.82 -40.20 16.16
N ALA A 103 -31.58 -40.83 15.01
CA ALA A 103 -30.25 -40.89 14.41
C ALA A 103 -29.72 -39.49 14.04
N LYS A 104 -30.56 -38.63 13.44
CA LYS A 104 -30.22 -37.22 13.14
C LYS A 104 -29.90 -36.43 14.42
N ALA A 105 -30.72 -36.57 15.47
CA ALA A 105 -30.50 -35.92 16.76
C ALA A 105 -29.19 -36.39 17.41
N LYS A 106 -28.92 -37.69 17.39
CA LYS A 106 -27.67 -38.28 17.89
C LYS A 106 -26.45 -37.75 17.14
N ALA A 107 -26.49 -37.75 15.80
CA ALA A 107 -25.39 -37.22 14.97
C ALA A 107 -25.11 -35.73 15.25
N PHE A 108 -26.16 -34.92 15.42
CA PHE A 108 -26.01 -33.50 15.77
C PHE A 108 -25.39 -33.30 17.16
N ASN A 109 -25.85 -34.09 18.14
CA ASN A 109 -25.34 -34.02 19.51
C ASN A 109 -23.88 -34.51 19.59
N ASP A 110 -23.50 -35.50 18.81
CA ASP A 110 -22.11 -35.98 18.73
C ASP A 110 -21.20 -34.96 18.02
N LEU A 111 -21.69 -34.26 16.99
CA LEU A 111 -20.98 -33.13 16.38
C LEU A 111 -20.76 -31.99 17.40
N ASN A 112 -21.77 -31.69 18.23
CA ASN A 112 -21.62 -30.69 19.29
C ASN A 112 -20.57 -31.11 20.32
N LYS A 113 -20.54 -32.38 20.74
CA LYS A 113 -19.49 -32.90 21.64
C LYS A 113 -18.09 -32.76 21.03
N VAL A 114 -17.95 -33.01 19.72
CA VAL A 114 -16.67 -32.79 19.01
C VAL A 114 -16.28 -31.31 19.02
N THR A 115 -17.24 -30.40 18.82
CA THR A 115 -16.97 -28.95 18.84
C THR A 115 -16.72 -28.39 20.25
N GLU A 116 -17.30 -28.97 21.30
CA GLU A 116 -17.04 -28.59 22.69
C GLU A 116 -15.64 -29.02 23.16
N ASN A 117 -15.07 -30.06 22.56
CA ASN A 117 -13.72 -30.54 22.83
C ASN A 117 -12.61 -29.86 21.99
N LEU A 118 -12.96 -28.95 21.06
CA LEU A 118 -11.96 -28.08 20.44
C LEU A 118 -11.49 -27.03 21.44
N PRO A 119 -10.17 -26.87 21.69
CA PRO A 119 -9.68 -25.92 22.68
C PRO A 119 -10.10 -24.49 22.33
N GLN A 120 -10.93 -23.90 23.21
CA GLN A 120 -11.38 -22.51 23.16
C GLN A 120 -10.19 -21.55 23.18
N ARG A 121 -9.66 -21.20 22.00
CA ARG A 121 -8.57 -20.22 21.87
C ARG A 121 -8.82 -19.20 20.76
N LEU A 122 -9.94 -18.49 20.79
CA LEU A 122 -10.03 -17.18 20.15
C LEU A 122 -10.79 -16.17 21.01
N ASN A 123 -10.03 -15.53 21.90
CA ASN A 123 -10.44 -14.39 22.71
C ASN A 123 -10.49 -13.11 21.85
N VAL A 124 -11.56 -12.31 22.05
CA VAL A 124 -11.94 -11.04 21.40
C VAL A 124 -10.81 -10.00 21.31
N LYS A 125 -9.75 -10.11 22.14
CA LYS A 125 -8.56 -9.25 22.06
C LYS A 125 -7.71 -9.43 20.78
N LYS A 126 -7.86 -10.53 20.02
CA LYS A 126 -7.11 -10.76 18.76
C LYS A 126 -7.70 -10.08 17.51
N GLN A 127 -8.94 -9.58 17.53
CA GLN A 127 -9.50 -8.89 16.36
C GLN A 127 -8.87 -7.51 16.14
N LYS A 128 -8.48 -6.80 17.21
CA LYS A 128 -7.66 -5.57 17.09
C LYS A 128 -6.22 -5.87 16.66
N SER A 129 -5.68 -7.07 16.93
CA SER A 129 -4.36 -7.47 16.42
C SER A 129 -4.41 -7.94 14.96
N ALA A 130 -5.52 -8.50 14.47
CA ALA A 130 -5.66 -8.94 13.07
C ALA A 130 -5.57 -7.77 12.07
N VAL A 131 -6.08 -6.59 12.42
CA VAL A 131 -5.92 -5.36 11.62
C VAL A 131 -4.46 -4.88 11.60
N ASN A 132 -3.71 -5.08 12.68
CA ASN A 132 -2.27 -4.83 12.72
C ASN A 132 -1.44 -5.93 12.03
N VAL A 133 -1.94 -7.18 11.97
CA VAL A 133 -1.33 -8.31 11.25
C VAL A 133 -1.49 -8.17 9.73
N ILE A 134 -2.59 -7.59 9.24
CA ILE A 134 -2.74 -7.27 7.81
C ILE A 134 -1.82 -6.10 7.43
N ARG A 135 -1.56 -5.16 8.35
CA ARG A 135 -0.60 -4.06 8.16
C ARG A 135 0.85 -4.53 8.25
N SER A 136 1.17 -5.50 9.11
CA SER A 136 2.49 -6.16 9.18
C SER A 136 2.72 -7.17 8.06
N GLY A 137 1.68 -7.80 7.51
CA GLY A 137 1.75 -8.74 6.40
C GLY A 137 2.25 -8.10 5.10
N ARG A 138 1.98 -6.82 4.86
CA ARG A 138 2.61 -6.05 3.77
C ARG A 138 4.11 -5.83 3.99
N SER A 139 4.55 -5.73 5.25
CA SER A 139 5.96 -5.62 5.63
C SER A 139 6.68 -6.98 5.60
N GLU A 140 6.03 -8.06 6.07
CA GLU A 140 6.56 -9.42 6.01
C GLU A 140 6.62 -9.95 4.58
N PHE A 141 5.67 -9.59 3.71
CA PHE A 141 5.75 -9.93 2.29
C PHE A 141 6.93 -9.25 1.59
N SER A 142 7.27 -8.02 2.01
CA SER A 142 8.48 -7.35 1.54
C SER A 142 9.76 -7.92 2.16
N PHE A 143 9.70 -8.36 3.43
CA PHE A 143 10.83 -8.95 4.16
C PHE A 143 11.15 -10.38 3.69
N ASN A 144 10.14 -11.19 3.37
CA ASN A 144 10.32 -12.53 2.81
C ASN A 144 10.78 -12.50 1.36
N ARG A 145 10.35 -11.50 0.56
CA ARG A 145 11.00 -11.22 -0.74
C ARG A 145 12.46 -10.78 -0.57
N LEU A 146 12.79 -10.09 0.52
CA LEU A 146 14.15 -9.68 0.85
C LEU A 146 15.02 -10.91 1.17
N LYS A 147 14.56 -11.77 2.09
CA LYS A 147 15.24 -13.03 2.44
C LYS A 147 15.47 -13.94 1.23
N ASN A 148 14.48 -14.09 0.36
CA ASN A 148 14.60 -14.93 -0.82
C ASN A 148 15.54 -14.33 -1.88
N PHE A 149 15.62 -12.99 -1.95
CA PHE A 149 16.52 -12.30 -2.87
C PHE A 149 17.96 -12.35 -2.39
N ASP A 150 18.21 -12.11 -1.10
CA ASP A 150 19.54 -12.22 -0.50
C ASP A 150 20.05 -13.65 -0.59
N ARG A 151 19.17 -14.64 -0.39
CA ARG A 151 19.48 -16.05 -0.61
C ARG A 151 19.90 -16.33 -2.06
N LYS A 152 19.18 -15.80 -3.04
CA LYS A 152 19.53 -15.99 -4.46
C LYS A 152 20.87 -15.34 -4.80
N LEU A 153 21.17 -14.16 -4.25
CA LEU A 153 22.47 -13.52 -4.47
C LEU A 153 23.63 -14.28 -3.80
N VAL A 154 23.40 -14.81 -2.60
CA VAL A 154 24.37 -15.68 -1.91
C VAL A 154 24.67 -16.92 -2.72
N GLU A 155 23.65 -17.56 -3.29
CA GLU A 155 23.79 -18.77 -4.11
C GLU A 155 24.38 -18.48 -5.50
N GLU A 156 23.96 -17.41 -6.17
CA GLU A 156 24.33 -17.09 -7.56
C GLU A 156 25.71 -16.42 -7.67
N TYR A 157 26.12 -15.64 -6.67
CA TYR A 157 27.36 -14.85 -6.70
C TYR A 157 28.34 -15.22 -5.59
N ASN A 158 28.12 -16.32 -4.87
CA ASN A 158 28.95 -16.77 -3.75
C ASN A 158 29.20 -15.66 -2.72
N MET A 159 28.17 -14.86 -2.41
CA MET A 159 28.30 -13.77 -1.44
C MET A 159 28.59 -14.37 -0.05
N PRO A 160 29.65 -13.92 0.65
CA PRO A 160 29.95 -14.38 2.00
C PRO A 160 28.72 -14.24 2.92
N LYS A 161 28.45 -15.26 3.74
CA LYS A 161 27.35 -15.22 4.72
C LYS A 161 27.83 -14.53 5.99
N ARG A 162 26.98 -13.66 6.55
CA ARG A 162 27.27 -13.01 7.83
C ARG A 162 27.30 -14.06 8.96
N PRO A 163 28.29 -14.02 9.87
CA PRO A 163 28.34 -14.95 11.00
C PRO A 163 27.12 -14.80 11.91
N LEU A 164 26.75 -15.91 12.57
CA LEU A 164 25.65 -15.93 13.51
C LEU A 164 25.98 -15.09 14.75
N ARG A 165 25.07 -14.21 15.17
CA ARG A 165 25.23 -13.44 16.41
C ARG A 165 25.29 -14.36 17.63
N PRO A 166 25.85 -13.92 18.78
CA PRO A 166 26.06 -14.79 19.95
C PRO A 166 24.83 -15.59 20.39
N ILE A 167 23.66 -14.95 20.51
CA ILE A 167 22.39 -15.63 20.85
C ILE A 167 21.96 -16.70 19.84
N TRP A 168 22.24 -16.50 18.56
CA TRP A 168 21.90 -17.48 17.51
C TRP A 168 22.94 -18.60 17.41
N ARG A 169 24.19 -18.33 17.79
CA ARG A 169 25.22 -19.38 17.98
C ARG A 169 24.84 -20.28 19.14
N PHE A 170 24.45 -19.71 20.28
CA PHE A 170 23.93 -20.45 21.41
C PHE A 170 22.72 -21.31 21.03
N ALA A 171 21.76 -20.77 20.28
CA ALA A 171 20.61 -21.52 19.78
C ALA A 171 21.01 -22.70 18.87
N ALA A 172 22.03 -22.51 18.02
CA ALA A 172 22.54 -23.57 17.16
C ALA A 172 23.30 -24.65 17.95
N ALA A 173 24.14 -24.25 18.91
CA ALA A 173 24.91 -25.15 19.76
C ALA A 173 24.01 -26.02 20.65
N THR A 174 22.90 -25.47 21.14
CA THR A 174 21.93 -26.20 21.97
C THR A 174 20.98 -27.09 21.17
N GLY A 175 21.00 -27.04 19.83
CA GLY A 175 20.06 -27.77 18.97
C GLY A 175 18.59 -27.33 19.12
N ASN A 176 18.32 -26.29 19.90
CA ASN A 176 16.98 -25.92 20.32
C ASN A 176 16.27 -25.05 19.29
N ARG A 177 15.19 -25.56 18.69
CA ARG A 177 14.27 -24.77 17.85
C ARG A 177 13.24 -23.98 18.66
N LEU A 178 13.69 -23.35 19.74
CA LEU A 178 12.80 -22.57 20.60
C LEU A 178 12.42 -21.23 19.94
N PRO A 179 11.21 -20.71 20.20
CA PRO A 179 10.83 -19.34 19.86
C PRO A 179 11.88 -18.33 20.35
N LYS A 180 12.12 -17.27 19.56
CA LYS A 180 13.13 -16.24 19.86
C LYS A 180 13.00 -15.65 21.28
N SER A 181 11.77 -15.49 21.79
CA SER A 181 11.53 -14.98 23.14
C SER A 181 12.07 -15.93 24.23
N GLN A 182 11.92 -17.25 24.04
CA GLN A 182 12.43 -18.25 24.97
C GLN A 182 13.95 -18.37 24.87
N LEU A 183 14.51 -18.32 23.65
CA LEU A 183 15.96 -18.27 23.44
C LEU A 183 16.60 -17.07 24.13
N SER A 184 15.97 -15.89 24.09
CA SER A 184 16.47 -14.71 24.80
C SER A 184 16.55 -14.95 26.31
N VAL A 185 15.48 -15.49 26.91
CA VAL A 185 15.46 -15.75 28.36
C VAL A 185 16.51 -16.79 28.75
N LEU A 186 16.71 -17.84 27.95
CA LEU A 186 17.76 -18.84 28.22
C LEU A 186 19.16 -18.24 28.07
N TYR A 187 19.37 -17.43 27.04
CA TYR A 187 20.65 -16.74 26.83
C TYR A 187 20.94 -15.73 27.94
N ASP A 188 19.94 -14.98 28.41
CA ASP A 188 20.10 -13.99 29.47
C ASP A 188 20.48 -14.65 30.81
N ARG A 189 20.02 -15.89 31.05
CA ARG A 189 20.34 -16.71 32.23
C ARG A 189 21.69 -17.42 32.16
N LEU A 190 22.36 -17.42 31.01
CA LEU A 190 23.67 -18.03 30.84
C LEU A 190 24.71 -17.28 31.69
N PRO A 191 25.70 -17.97 32.30
CA PRO A 191 26.83 -17.30 32.94
C PRO A 191 27.54 -16.36 31.96
N ASP A 192 28.06 -15.24 32.48
CA ASP A 192 28.66 -14.22 31.62
C ASP A 192 29.94 -14.71 30.92
N GLU A 193 30.68 -15.63 31.55
CA GLU A 193 31.84 -16.32 30.94
C GLU A 193 31.45 -17.09 29.66
N GLU A 194 30.32 -17.80 29.68
CA GLU A 194 29.84 -18.51 28.49
C GLU A 194 29.33 -17.53 27.41
N LYS A 195 28.67 -16.44 27.81
CA LYS A 195 28.24 -15.39 26.87
C LYS A 195 29.44 -14.75 26.20
N GLU A 196 30.52 -14.53 26.95
CA GLU A 196 31.78 -13.98 26.45
C GLU A 196 32.41 -14.91 25.42
N ASN A 197 32.41 -16.22 25.64
CA ASN A 197 32.87 -17.20 24.64
C ASN A 197 32.10 -17.10 23.31
N TYR A 198 30.76 -17.02 23.34
CA TYR A 198 29.97 -16.81 22.12
C TYR A 198 30.20 -15.43 21.47
N SER A 199 30.46 -14.41 22.28
CA SER A 199 30.79 -13.06 21.82
C SER A 199 32.15 -13.04 21.10
N ASN A 200 33.18 -13.64 21.70
CA ASN A 200 34.53 -13.71 21.17
C ASN A 200 34.57 -14.52 19.87
N ALA A 201 33.86 -15.66 19.82
CA ALA A 201 33.71 -16.44 18.60
C ALA A 201 33.01 -15.65 17.49
N TYR A 202 31.97 -14.87 17.82
CA TYR A 202 31.30 -14.01 16.85
C TYR A 202 32.23 -12.89 16.34
N SER A 203 33.02 -12.24 17.20
CA SER A 203 33.95 -11.19 16.77
C SER A 203 35.06 -11.74 15.87
N ALA A 204 35.63 -12.91 16.18
CA ALA A 204 36.65 -13.55 15.36
C ALA A 204 36.12 -13.95 13.97
N GLU A 205 34.89 -14.44 13.87
CA GLU A 205 34.30 -14.72 12.56
C GLU A 205 33.86 -13.46 11.83
N LEU A 206 33.54 -12.38 12.56
CA LEU A 206 33.14 -11.13 11.95
C LEU A 206 34.32 -10.46 11.23
N THR A 207 35.55 -10.59 11.73
CA THR A 207 36.75 -10.08 11.05
C THR A 207 37.00 -10.86 9.75
N VAL A 208 36.99 -12.19 9.80
CA VAL A 208 37.13 -13.05 8.61
C VAL A 208 36.03 -12.74 7.58
N PHE A 209 34.78 -12.57 8.03
CA PHE A 209 33.68 -12.18 7.15
C PHE A 209 33.90 -10.82 6.49
N GLN A 210 34.46 -9.84 7.21
CA GLN A 210 34.74 -8.52 6.64
C GLN A 210 35.82 -8.57 5.56
N GLU A 211 36.85 -9.39 5.74
CA GLU A 211 37.90 -9.63 4.74
C GLU A 211 37.33 -10.29 3.50
N HIS A 212 36.62 -11.42 3.65
CA HIS A 212 35.94 -12.07 2.52
C HIS A 212 34.94 -11.15 1.81
N LEU A 213 34.26 -10.27 2.55
CA LEU A 213 33.33 -9.31 1.95
C LEU A 213 34.08 -8.23 1.15
N LYS A 214 35.28 -7.82 1.57
CA LYS A 214 36.13 -6.89 0.80
C LYS A 214 36.60 -7.55 -0.51
N GLU A 215 37.12 -8.77 -0.43
CA GLU A 215 37.56 -9.55 -1.60
C GLU A 215 36.41 -9.80 -2.57
N TRP A 216 35.24 -10.21 -2.04
CA TRP A 216 34.05 -10.43 -2.85
C TRP A 216 33.58 -9.14 -3.56
N LYS A 217 33.61 -8.00 -2.87
CA LYS A 217 33.29 -6.70 -3.49
C LYS A 217 34.28 -6.34 -4.59
N ALA A 218 35.58 -6.53 -4.37
CA ALA A 218 36.60 -6.30 -5.38
C ALA A 218 36.36 -7.19 -6.62
N LYS A 219 36.03 -8.47 -6.41
CA LYS A 219 35.65 -9.40 -7.47
C LYS A 219 34.40 -8.94 -8.24
N MET A 220 33.35 -8.50 -7.55
CA MET A 220 32.14 -7.98 -8.21
C MET A 220 32.41 -6.73 -9.06
N ILE A 221 33.38 -5.89 -8.66
CA ILE A 221 33.81 -4.74 -9.47
C ILE A 221 34.58 -5.23 -10.70
N ALA A 222 35.54 -6.14 -10.51
CA ALA A 222 36.34 -6.73 -11.59
C ALA A 222 35.47 -7.44 -12.65
N ASP A 223 34.42 -8.16 -12.21
CA ASP A 223 33.49 -8.87 -13.08
C ASP A 223 32.44 -7.95 -13.75
N GLY A 224 32.50 -6.62 -13.58
CA GLY A 224 31.52 -5.67 -14.12
C GLY A 224 30.13 -5.74 -13.45
N ASN A 225 30.02 -6.42 -12.32
CA ASN A 225 28.78 -6.64 -11.57
C ASN A 225 28.49 -5.54 -10.53
N GLU A 226 29.01 -4.33 -10.75
CA GLU A 226 28.88 -3.19 -9.83
C GLU A 226 27.41 -2.81 -9.54
N HIS A 227 26.50 -3.07 -10.48
CA HIS A 227 25.06 -2.89 -10.30
C HIS A 227 24.48 -3.75 -9.16
N ILE A 228 25.08 -4.92 -8.88
CA ILE A 228 24.73 -5.79 -7.76
C ILE A 228 25.15 -5.12 -6.45
N LEU A 229 26.36 -4.56 -6.40
CA LEU A 229 26.84 -3.79 -5.25
C LEU A 229 25.96 -2.57 -4.98
N ARG A 230 25.58 -1.82 -6.02
CA ARG A 230 24.63 -0.70 -5.93
C ARG A 230 23.25 -1.14 -5.42
N ARG A 231 22.80 -2.33 -5.83
CA ARG A 231 21.49 -2.88 -5.44
C ARG A 231 21.49 -3.40 -4.01
N ILE A 232 22.58 -4.01 -3.56
CA ILE A 232 22.79 -4.41 -2.17
C ILE A 232 22.87 -3.16 -1.30
N SER A 233 23.77 -2.21 -1.62
CA SER A 233 23.95 -0.96 -0.84
C SER A 233 22.68 -0.11 -0.77
N GLY A 234 21.90 -0.04 -1.85
CA GLY A 234 20.62 0.67 -1.89
C GLY A 234 19.45 -0.03 -1.18
N ARG A 235 19.58 -1.31 -0.78
CA ARG A 235 18.50 -2.10 -0.14
C ARG A 235 18.69 -2.34 1.35
N TRP A 236 19.86 -2.06 1.92
CA TRP A 236 19.98 -1.92 3.38
C TRP A 236 18.92 -0.90 3.84
N PRO A 237 18.18 -1.20 4.92
CA PRO A 237 16.94 -0.52 5.27
C PRO A 237 17.11 0.97 5.11
N LYS A 238 16.38 1.55 4.13
CA LYS A 238 16.42 2.97 3.69
C LYS A 238 17.30 3.76 4.65
N ALA A 239 18.57 3.95 4.31
CA ALA A 239 19.57 4.69 5.09
C ALA A 239 18.96 5.08 6.44
N THR A 240 19.06 4.17 7.44
CA THR A 240 18.63 4.45 8.81
C THR A 240 19.02 5.88 9.13
N LYS A 241 18.26 6.64 9.95
CA LYS A 241 18.64 8.03 10.32
C LYS A 241 20.17 8.22 10.40
N SER A 242 20.86 7.26 11.04
CA SER A 242 22.31 6.97 10.94
C SER A 242 22.95 7.19 9.56
N SER A 243 22.70 6.44 8.48
CA SER A 243 23.37 6.71 7.19
C SER A 243 23.10 8.11 6.62
N LYS A 244 21.92 8.70 6.84
CA LYS A 244 21.69 10.10 6.46
C LYS A 244 22.52 11.05 7.33
N ASP A 245 22.64 10.76 8.61
CA ASP A 245 23.40 11.52 9.59
C ASP A 245 24.90 11.39 9.28
N ASP A 246 25.40 10.19 8.97
CA ASP A 246 26.77 9.91 8.52
C ASP A 246 27.12 10.73 7.26
N TRP A 247 26.24 10.76 6.24
CA TRP A 247 26.47 11.59 5.05
C TRP A 247 26.41 13.09 5.35
N ASN A 248 25.60 13.52 6.32
CA ASN A 248 25.57 14.92 6.73
C ASN A 248 26.79 15.28 7.58
N GLU A 249 27.30 14.37 8.39
CA GLU A 249 28.51 14.53 9.19
C GLU A 249 29.74 14.58 8.29
N LEU A 250 29.89 13.62 7.38
CA LEU A 250 30.95 13.61 6.37
C LEU A 250 30.91 14.89 5.54
N ALA A 251 29.74 15.31 5.05
CA ALA A 251 29.63 16.56 4.33
C ALA A 251 29.95 17.79 5.21
N SER A 252 29.66 17.75 6.51
CA SER A 252 30.04 18.81 7.45
C SER A 252 31.55 18.85 7.68
N GLN A 253 32.21 17.69 7.75
CA GLN A 253 33.68 17.59 7.80
C GLN A 253 34.33 18.21 6.56
N HIS A 254 33.70 18.06 5.39
CA HIS A 254 34.10 18.75 4.15
C HIS A 254 33.61 20.20 4.04
N GLY A 255 33.23 20.85 5.14
CA GLY A 255 32.88 22.27 5.15
C GLY A 255 31.59 22.61 4.40
N ARG A 256 30.64 21.66 4.26
CA ARG A 256 29.38 21.93 3.56
C ARG A 256 28.64 23.11 4.22
N PRO A 257 28.24 24.14 3.44
CA PRO A 257 27.49 25.26 3.98
C PRO A 257 26.22 24.81 4.69
N LYS A 258 25.91 25.43 5.84
CA LYS A 258 24.65 25.21 6.57
C LYS A 258 23.52 25.99 5.91
N HIS A 259 22.32 25.39 5.85
CA HIS A 259 21.14 26.06 5.32
C HIS A 259 20.76 27.26 6.22
N PRO A 260 20.37 28.42 5.68
CA PRO A 260 20.06 29.62 6.47
C PRO A 260 18.77 29.52 7.32
N GLY A 261 18.20 28.32 7.46
CA GLY A 261 16.93 28.10 8.16
C GLY A 261 15.70 28.67 7.45
N SER A 262 14.69 29.02 8.24
CA SER A 262 13.46 29.69 7.81
C SER A 262 13.42 31.13 8.32
N VAL A 263 12.44 31.93 7.91
CA VAL A 263 12.26 33.32 8.38
C VAL A 263 12.18 33.34 9.93
N LEU A 264 11.45 32.38 10.50
CA LEU A 264 11.36 32.17 11.95
C LEU A 264 12.71 31.82 12.60
N THR A 265 13.61 31.17 11.88
CA THR A 265 14.94 30.83 12.43
C THR A 265 15.78 32.10 12.58
N LEU A 266 15.71 33.03 11.63
CA LEU A 266 16.39 34.33 11.72
C LEU A 266 15.82 35.16 12.86
N PHE A 267 14.49 35.28 12.93
CA PHE A 267 13.83 35.98 14.03
C PHE A 267 14.19 35.39 15.40
N ARG A 268 14.27 34.06 15.50
CA ARG A 268 14.68 33.40 16.75
C ARG A 268 16.11 33.73 17.15
N SER A 269 17.03 33.81 16.18
CA SER A 269 18.43 34.18 16.44
C SER A 269 18.55 35.61 16.97
N ASP A 270 17.82 36.56 16.37
CA ASP A 270 17.83 37.97 16.81
C ASP A 270 17.23 38.09 18.23
N LEU A 271 16.08 37.45 18.49
CA LEU A 271 15.47 37.44 19.83
C LEU A 271 16.35 36.80 20.90
N SER A 272 17.12 35.75 20.56
CA SER A 272 18.05 35.13 21.52
C SER A 272 19.28 35.98 21.80
N ALA A 273 19.61 36.92 20.92
CA ALA A 273 20.66 37.90 21.18
C ALA A 273 20.16 39.02 22.11
N GLU A 274 18.88 39.38 22.01
CA GLU A 274 18.25 40.41 22.84
C GLU A 274 17.83 39.92 24.23
N SER A 275 17.43 38.65 24.36
CA SER A 275 16.95 38.07 25.62
C SER A 275 17.83 36.91 26.05
N SER A 276 18.47 37.06 27.23
CA SER A 276 19.23 35.98 27.86
C SER A 276 18.34 34.78 28.26
N ALA A 277 17.02 34.99 28.39
CA ALA A 277 16.06 33.95 28.76
C ALA A 277 15.60 33.13 27.54
N MET A 278 15.68 31.81 27.65
CA MET A 278 15.18 30.89 26.62
C MET A 278 13.65 30.91 26.56
N LEU A 279 13.09 31.69 25.62
CA LEU A 279 11.64 31.74 25.39
C LEU A 279 11.07 30.36 25.03
N SER A 280 9.88 30.07 25.55
CA SER A 280 9.15 28.87 25.18
C SER A 280 8.76 28.89 23.70
N ARG A 281 8.55 27.71 23.10
CA ARG A 281 8.12 27.60 21.70
C ARG A 281 6.79 28.32 21.42
N GLN A 282 5.91 28.45 22.43
CA GLN A 282 4.62 29.12 22.30
C GLN A 282 4.76 30.64 22.34
N GLU A 283 5.57 31.18 23.26
CA GLU A 283 5.84 32.62 23.35
C GLU A 283 6.54 33.14 22.10
N PHE A 284 7.47 32.36 21.55
CA PHE A 284 8.10 32.68 20.28
C PHE A 284 7.09 32.83 19.13
N ARG A 285 6.11 31.92 19.04
CA ARG A 285 5.04 32.02 18.02
C ARG A 285 4.17 33.26 18.25
N ARG A 286 3.77 33.53 19.50
CA ARG A 286 2.98 34.72 19.84
C ARG A 286 3.71 36.01 19.45
N ARG A 287 5.01 36.13 19.77
CA ARG A 287 5.81 37.30 19.40
C ARG A 287 5.95 37.44 17.88
N TRP A 288 6.11 36.33 17.15
CA TRP A 288 6.12 36.39 15.69
C TRP A 288 4.76 36.83 15.13
N ASP A 289 3.66 36.31 15.68
CA ASP A 289 2.32 36.65 15.21
C ASP A 289 1.99 38.13 15.47
N GLN A 290 2.43 38.67 16.62
CA GLN A 290 2.32 40.08 17.01
C GLN A 290 3.32 41.02 16.30
N LEU A 291 4.33 40.48 15.60
CA LEU A 291 5.31 41.30 14.90
C LEU A 291 4.65 42.07 13.75
N ASP A 292 4.98 43.34 13.65
CA ASP A 292 4.48 44.22 12.59
C ASP A 292 4.76 43.63 11.18
N PRO A 293 3.83 43.75 10.22
CA PRO A 293 4.02 43.23 8.86
C PRO A 293 5.28 43.76 8.18
N GLU A 294 5.68 45.02 8.40
CA GLU A 294 6.89 45.59 7.78
C GLU A 294 8.15 44.90 8.30
N LYS A 295 8.22 44.67 9.61
CA LYS A 295 9.31 43.88 10.21
C LYS A 295 9.33 42.44 9.68
N LYS A 296 8.17 41.81 9.48
CA LYS A 296 8.09 40.47 8.85
C LYS A 296 8.62 40.47 7.41
N THR A 297 8.40 41.55 6.65
CA THR A 297 8.98 41.70 5.30
C THR A 297 10.49 41.84 5.34
N GLU A 298 11.04 42.62 6.28
CA GLU A 298 12.49 42.76 6.47
C GLU A 298 13.16 41.40 6.76
N TYR A 299 12.58 40.58 7.64
CA TYR A 299 13.08 39.22 7.91
C TYR A 299 13.03 38.31 6.67
N SER A 300 12.01 38.49 5.83
CA SER A 300 11.87 37.73 4.58
C SER A 300 12.93 38.13 3.55
N GLU A 301 13.24 39.41 3.45
CA GLU A 301 14.32 39.92 2.59
C GLU A 301 15.70 39.50 3.08
N ARG A 302 15.97 39.59 4.40
CA ARG A 302 17.19 39.04 5.00
C ARG A 302 17.34 37.54 4.72
N LEU A 303 16.26 36.76 4.79
CA LEU A 303 16.30 35.34 4.43
C LEU A 303 16.61 35.14 2.95
N ARG A 304 16.03 35.95 2.06
CA ARG A 304 16.29 35.88 0.61
C ARG A 304 17.78 36.08 0.33
N LYS A 305 18.38 37.14 0.90
CA LYS A 305 19.83 37.42 0.77
C LYS A 305 20.69 36.26 1.30
N LYS A 306 20.42 35.77 2.52
CA LYS A 306 21.13 34.61 3.09
C LYS A 306 20.94 33.32 2.28
N THR A 307 19.80 33.16 1.61
CA THR A 307 19.52 32.01 0.73
C THR A 307 20.34 32.07 -0.54
N ASP A 308 20.49 33.25 -1.14
CA ASP A 308 21.31 33.43 -2.34
C ASP A 308 22.80 33.28 -2.03
N GLU A 309 23.28 33.82 -0.90
CA GLU A 309 24.63 33.55 -0.38
C GLU A 309 24.88 32.05 -0.14
N TYR A 310 23.92 31.37 0.50
CA TYR A 310 23.98 29.92 0.71
C TYR A 310 24.06 29.15 -0.61
N ARG A 311 23.29 29.53 -1.62
CA ARG A 311 23.31 28.90 -2.94
C ARG A 311 24.66 29.09 -3.64
N ALA A 312 25.24 30.29 -3.57
CA ALA A 312 26.58 30.55 -4.10
C ALA A 312 27.63 29.67 -3.41
N LYS A 313 27.64 29.65 -2.07
CA LYS A 313 28.55 28.80 -1.28
C LYS A 313 28.35 27.31 -1.58
N LEU A 314 27.11 26.86 -1.75
CA LEU A 314 26.80 25.46 -2.05
C LEU A 314 27.23 25.06 -3.46
N ARG A 315 27.16 25.97 -4.45
CA ARG A 315 27.71 25.75 -5.80
C ARG A 315 29.23 25.56 -5.74
N HIS A 316 29.92 26.51 -5.13
CA HIS A 316 31.37 26.43 -4.96
C HIS A 316 31.80 25.17 -4.20
N TRP A 317 31.11 24.82 -3.10
CA TRP A 317 31.35 23.57 -2.37
C TRP A 317 31.18 22.34 -3.26
N ARG A 318 30.13 22.29 -4.10
CA ARG A 318 29.92 21.16 -5.02
C ARG A 318 31.04 21.05 -6.06
N GLU A 319 31.45 22.16 -6.65
CA GLU A 319 32.54 22.20 -7.62
C GLU A 319 33.85 21.72 -6.98
N SER A 320 34.14 22.18 -5.76
CA SER A 320 35.28 21.70 -4.98
C SER A 320 35.21 20.20 -4.68
N MET A 321 34.05 19.67 -4.27
CA MET A 321 33.89 18.24 -4.02
C MET A 321 34.08 17.39 -5.28
N LEU A 322 33.64 17.88 -6.44
CA LEU A 322 33.86 17.22 -7.72
C LEU A 322 35.34 17.25 -8.11
N ALA A 323 36.01 18.40 -7.94
CA ALA A 323 37.43 18.54 -8.22
C ALA A 323 38.32 17.64 -7.32
N SER A 324 37.92 17.44 -6.06
CA SER A 324 38.62 16.54 -5.12
C SER A 324 38.23 15.06 -5.26
N GLY A 325 37.44 14.67 -6.26
CA GLY A 325 37.05 13.27 -6.49
C GLY A 325 36.01 12.72 -5.50
N ASN A 326 35.31 13.59 -4.75
CA ASN A 326 34.30 13.21 -3.76
C ASN A 326 32.86 13.34 -4.30
N ASP A 327 32.65 12.95 -5.55
CA ASP A 327 31.36 13.03 -6.25
C ASP A 327 30.27 12.15 -5.59
N GLU A 328 30.68 11.04 -4.98
CA GLU A 328 29.80 10.14 -4.23
C GLU A 328 29.03 10.88 -3.12
N ILE A 329 29.67 11.80 -2.40
CA ILE A 329 29.06 12.57 -1.31
C ILE A 329 27.98 13.50 -1.87
N VAL A 330 28.26 14.17 -2.98
CA VAL A 330 27.31 15.05 -3.69
C VAL A 330 26.11 14.25 -4.20
N HIS A 331 26.37 13.07 -4.76
CA HIS A 331 25.34 12.17 -5.27
C HIS A 331 24.49 11.54 -4.16
N ALA A 332 25.09 11.08 -3.06
CA ALA A 332 24.39 10.49 -1.92
C ALA A 332 23.41 11.49 -1.29
N LEU A 333 23.85 12.73 -1.08
CA LEU A 333 23.00 13.80 -0.53
C LEU A 333 21.86 14.20 -1.46
N SER A 334 22.07 14.13 -2.77
CA SER A 334 21.03 14.42 -3.77
C SER A 334 19.95 13.31 -3.79
N ARG A 335 20.34 12.05 -3.59
CA ARG A 335 19.42 10.90 -3.53
C ARG A 335 18.59 10.89 -2.25
N CYS A 336 19.18 11.22 -1.10
CA CYS A 336 18.50 11.18 0.21
C CYS A 336 17.31 12.15 0.33
N LYS A 337 17.22 13.19 -0.51
CA LYS A 337 16.14 14.18 -0.48
C LYS A 337 14.89 13.80 -1.29
N THR A 338 14.93 12.69 -2.04
CA THR A 338 13.82 12.26 -2.91
C THR A 338 12.54 11.84 -2.17
N GLY A 339 12.56 11.76 -0.82
CA GLY A 339 11.44 11.26 -0.02
C GLY A 339 10.39 12.27 0.45
N THR A 340 10.69 13.56 0.63
CA THR A 340 9.72 14.49 1.25
C THR A 340 10.06 15.95 0.99
N ARG A 341 9.12 16.67 0.35
CA ARG A 341 8.90 18.14 0.29
C ARG A 341 10.05 19.11 -0.08
N ALA A 342 11.31 18.70 -0.09
CA ALA A 342 12.44 19.57 -0.47
C ALA A 342 12.66 19.69 -1.99
N ASN A 343 11.90 18.94 -2.81
CA ASN A 343 11.99 18.98 -4.28
C ASN A 343 11.45 20.27 -4.93
N GLN A 344 10.95 21.23 -4.13
CA GLN A 344 10.49 22.52 -4.64
C GLN A 344 11.65 23.50 -4.92
N TRP A 345 12.88 23.18 -4.48
CA TRP A 345 14.01 24.13 -4.46
C TRP A 345 15.22 23.75 -5.33
N LEU A 346 15.09 22.70 -6.15
CA LEU A 346 16.06 22.36 -7.19
C LEU A 346 15.33 22.38 -8.55
N PRO A 347 15.69 23.26 -9.50
CA PRO A 347 15.06 23.34 -10.83
C PRO A 347 15.22 22.07 -11.70
N GLU A 348 15.91 21.04 -11.22
CA GLU A 348 16.44 19.92 -12.01
C GLU A 348 16.01 18.53 -11.52
N THR A 349 14.89 18.40 -10.81
CA THR A 349 14.37 17.06 -10.48
C THR A 349 13.73 16.36 -11.70
N ARG A 350 14.60 15.60 -12.36
CA ARG A 350 14.57 14.81 -13.61
C ARG A 350 13.38 13.89 -13.97
N ARG A 351 12.19 13.93 -13.35
CA ARG A 351 11.10 13.00 -13.76
C ARG A 351 9.73 13.61 -14.07
N SER A 352 9.35 14.71 -13.45
CA SER A 352 8.20 15.50 -13.93
C SER A 352 8.69 16.67 -14.78
N ILE A 353 9.75 17.35 -14.33
CA ILE A 353 10.35 18.48 -15.06
C ILE A 353 10.91 18.04 -16.41
N THR A 354 11.50 16.84 -16.54
CA THR A 354 11.96 16.36 -17.85
C THR A 354 10.81 16.10 -18.81
N CYS A 355 9.66 15.62 -18.35
CA CYS A 355 8.51 15.43 -19.23
C CYS A 355 7.95 16.78 -19.69
N PHE A 356 7.94 17.80 -18.83
CA PHE A 356 7.51 19.15 -19.20
C PHE A 356 8.56 19.90 -20.05
N LYS A 357 9.84 19.78 -19.74
CA LYS A 357 10.94 20.36 -20.55
C LYS A 357 11.02 19.71 -21.93
N LEU A 358 10.96 18.38 -22.01
CA LEU A 358 10.89 17.69 -23.31
C LEU A 358 9.62 18.08 -24.07
N ALA A 359 8.50 18.27 -23.37
CA ALA A 359 7.29 18.77 -24.01
C ALA A 359 7.45 20.20 -24.54
N ASP A 360 8.08 21.10 -23.77
CA ASP A 360 8.33 22.48 -24.20
C ASP A 360 9.38 22.55 -25.33
N GLU A 361 10.47 21.77 -25.25
CA GLU A 361 11.54 21.66 -26.27
C GLU A 361 10.99 21.22 -27.63
N HIS A 362 9.98 20.34 -27.63
CA HIS A 362 9.35 19.86 -28.86
C HIS A 362 8.06 20.63 -29.21
N ASN A 363 7.78 21.79 -28.60
CA ASN A 363 6.57 22.58 -28.86
C ASN A 363 5.26 21.78 -28.71
N MET A 364 5.18 20.95 -27.68
CA MET A 364 3.97 20.20 -27.37
C MET A 364 2.81 21.17 -27.10
N PRO A 365 1.65 20.98 -27.73
CA PRO A 365 0.48 21.79 -27.43
C PRO A 365 0.20 21.81 -25.92
N LYS A 366 -0.16 22.98 -25.39
CA LYS A 366 -0.51 23.14 -23.98
C LYS A 366 -1.98 22.79 -23.78
N TYR A 367 -2.27 22.07 -22.70
CA TYR A 367 -3.65 21.74 -22.34
C TYR A 367 -4.43 23.04 -22.06
N PRO A 368 -5.65 23.19 -22.59
CA PRO A 368 -6.41 24.43 -22.47
C PRO A 368 -6.80 24.69 -21.01
N VAL A 369 -7.02 25.96 -20.72
CA VAL A 369 -7.34 26.42 -19.38
C VAL A 369 -8.77 26.04 -19.05
N GLY A 370 -8.99 25.35 -17.92
CA GLY A 370 -10.33 24.92 -17.51
C GLY A 370 -11.33 26.07 -17.35
N PRO A 371 -12.66 25.82 -17.42
CA PRO A 371 -13.70 26.85 -17.44
C PRO A 371 -13.60 27.85 -16.29
N PHE A 372 -13.34 27.36 -15.07
CA PHE A 372 -13.18 28.22 -13.89
C PHE A 372 -11.96 29.14 -13.98
N LYS A 373 -10.85 28.68 -14.57
CA LYS A 373 -9.64 29.51 -14.68
C LYS A 373 -9.78 30.54 -15.80
N LYS A 374 -10.50 30.24 -16.89
CA LYS A 374 -10.94 31.25 -17.86
C LYS A 374 -11.78 32.34 -17.21
N PHE A 375 -12.72 31.96 -16.34
CA PHE A 375 -13.49 32.92 -15.55
C PHE A 375 -12.57 33.77 -14.63
N ILE A 376 -11.59 33.16 -13.96
CA ILE A 376 -10.60 33.91 -13.16
C ILE A 376 -9.83 34.93 -14.01
N GLU A 377 -9.49 34.60 -15.25
CA GLU A 377 -8.79 35.48 -16.19
C GLU A 377 -9.67 36.66 -16.61
N THR A 378 -10.98 36.45 -16.82
CA THR A 378 -11.92 37.54 -17.12
C THR A 378 -12.09 38.55 -15.97
N LEU A 379 -11.91 38.12 -14.72
CA LEU A 379 -12.04 38.97 -13.54
C LEU A 379 -10.75 39.73 -13.15
N GLY A 380 -9.65 39.55 -13.90
CA GLY A 380 -8.36 40.19 -13.63
C GLY A 380 -7.65 39.68 -12.36
N LYS A 381 -6.43 40.17 -12.08
CA LYS A 381 -5.55 39.60 -11.03
C LYS A 381 -5.86 40.04 -9.58
N LYS A 382 -6.70 41.06 -9.36
CA LYS A 382 -6.80 41.75 -8.06
C LYS A 382 -7.57 41.00 -6.96
N MET A 383 -8.47 40.09 -7.31
CA MET A 383 -9.35 39.42 -6.34
C MET A 383 -8.80 38.04 -5.90
N PRO A 384 -8.89 37.65 -4.61
CA PRO A 384 -8.42 36.36 -4.14
C PRO A 384 -9.20 35.20 -4.78
N VAL A 385 -8.52 34.06 -4.96
CA VAL A 385 -9.07 32.86 -5.64
C VAL A 385 -10.29 32.28 -4.92
N SER A 386 -10.36 32.43 -3.59
CA SER A 386 -11.51 32.02 -2.77
C SER A 386 -12.78 32.76 -3.16
N GLU A 387 -12.72 34.10 -3.27
CA GLU A 387 -13.86 34.93 -3.66
C GLU A 387 -14.29 34.65 -5.10
N LYS A 388 -13.32 34.51 -6.02
CA LYS A 388 -13.59 34.08 -7.40
C LYS A 388 -14.34 32.74 -7.47
N SER A 389 -13.97 31.78 -6.62
CA SER A 389 -14.65 30.47 -6.58
C SER A 389 -16.11 30.57 -6.12
N VAL A 390 -16.40 31.48 -5.18
CA VAL A 390 -17.76 31.74 -4.73
C VAL A 390 -18.56 32.43 -5.83
N LEU A 391 -17.98 33.43 -6.50
CA LEU A 391 -18.63 34.12 -7.62
C LEU A 391 -18.94 33.16 -8.77
N TYR A 392 -18.00 32.29 -9.16
CA TYR A 392 -18.24 31.31 -10.22
C TYR A 392 -19.38 30.35 -9.89
N ARG A 393 -19.54 29.97 -8.62
CA ARG A 393 -20.64 29.12 -8.17
C ARG A 393 -21.99 29.83 -8.16
N LYS A 394 -21.99 31.15 -7.97
CA LYS A 394 -23.17 32.02 -7.98
C LYS A 394 -23.58 32.50 -9.38
N LEU A 395 -22.73 32.34 -10.39
CA LEU A 395 -23.09 32.67 -11.78
C LEU A 395 -24.32 31.89 -12.24
N PRO A 396 -25.24 32.52 -13.00
CA PRO A 396 -26.29 31.82 -13.72
C PRO A 396 -25.71 30.71 -14.62
N ASP A 397 -26.48 29.64 -14.80
CA ASP A 397 -26.04 28.49 -15.62
C ASP A 397 -25.72 28.88 -17.06
N GLU A 398 -26.44 29.86 -17.62
CA GLU A 398 -26.19 30.39 -18.96
C GLU A 398 -24.81 31.04 -19.09
N GLN A 399 -24.40 31.86 -18.11
CA GLN A 399 -23.09 32.48 -18.10
C GLN A 399 -21.98 31.45 -17.85
N ARG A 400 -22.24 30.46 -16.97
CA ARG A 400 -21.30 29.34 -16.79
C ARG A 400 -21.11 28.55 -18.07
N LYS A 401 -22.19 28.29 -18.80
CA LYS A 401 -22.21 27.52 -20.05
C LYS A 401 -21.25 28.11 -21.09
N GLN A 402 -21.20 29.44 -21.22
CA GLN A 402 -20.26 30.12 -22.13
C GLN A 402 -18.78 29.73 -21.86
N TYR A 403 -18.37 29.64 -20.60
CA TYR A 403 -17.01 29.19 -20.26
C TYR A 403 -16.77 27.72 -20.53
N TYR A 404 -17.81 26.88 -20.42
CA TYR A 404 -17.73 25.45 -20.76
C TYR A 404 -17.63 25.24 -22.27
N ASP A 405 -18.44 25.95 -23.05
CA ASP A 405 -18.45 25.87 -24.51
C ASP A 405 -17.10 26.36 -25.07
N ALA A 406 -16.61 27.51 -24.60
CA ALA A 406 -15.29 28.02 -24.97
C ALA A 406 -14.15 27.07 -24.54
N PHE A 407 -14.27 26.36 -23.41
CA PHE A 407 -13.29 25.34 -23.02
C PHE A 407 -13.38 24.09 -23.91
N ARG A 408 -14.59 23.69 -24.33
CA ARG A 408 -14.82 22.54 -25.20
C ARG A 408 -14.18 22.77 -26.57
N GLU A 409 -14.38 23.93 -27.17
CA GLU A 409 -13.78 24.31 -28.46
C GLU A 409 -12.24 24.30 -28.40
N GLU A 410 -11.65 24.94 -27.39
CA GLU A 410 -10.20 24.91 -27.19
C GLU A 410 -9.65 23.49 -26.95
N LEU A 411 -10.44 22.63 -26.30
CA LEU A 411 -10.07 21.25 -26.03
C LEU A 411 -10.11 20.38 -27.30
N GLU A 412 -11.02 20.67 -28.22
CA GLU A 412 -11.04 20.07 -29.55
C GLU A 412 -9.84 20.53 -30.39
N ALA A 413 -9.55 21.84 -30.40
CA ALA A 413 -8.35 22.39 -31.04
C ALA A 413 -7.07 21.78 -30.47
N TYR A 414 -6.96 21.69 -29.14
CA TYR A 414 -5.85 21.02 -28.45
C TYR A 414 -5.72 19.56 -28.86
N ARG A 415 -6.82 18.80 -28.93
CA ARG A 415 -6.81 17.40 -29.36
C ARG A 415 -6.33 17.25 -30.80
N LYS A 416 -6.75 18.14 -31.71
CA LYS A 416 -6.26 18.19 -33.10
C LYS A 416 -4.77 18.48 -33.13
N ASN A 417 -4.33 19.57 -32.50
CA ASN A 417 -2.92 19.95 -32.43
C ASN A 417 -2.05 18.87 -31.80
N LEU A 418 -2.56 18.16 -30.79
CA LEU A 418 -1.85 17.05 -30.13
C LEU A 418 -1.73 15.83 -31.03
N ARG A 419 -2.72 15.55 -31.90
CA ARG A 419 -2.60 14.49 -32.92
C ARG A 419 -1.53 14.87 -33.94
N ASP A 420 -1.61 16.07 -34.49
CA ASP A 420 -0.65 16.56 -35.50
C ASP A 420 0.78 16.59 -34.93
N TRP A 421 0.93 17.05 -33.69
CA TRP A 421 2.20 17.02 -32.96
C TRP A 421 2.72 15.59 -32.77
N LYS A 422 1.87 14.63 -32.38
CA LYS A 422 2.29 13.23 -32.24
C LYS A 422 2.73 12.63 -33.57
N SER A 423 2.00 12.90 -34.65
CA SER A 423 2.36 12.45 -35.99
C SER A 423 3.72 13.00 -36.41
N ARG A 424 3.98 14.27 -36.14
CA ARG A 424 5.28 14.91 -36.38
C ARG A 424 6.40 14.27 -35.56
N MET A 425 6.19 14.05 -34.27
CA MET A 425 7.18 13.39 -33.40
C MET A 425 7.51 11.97 -33.85
N ILE A 426 6.54 11.25 -34.43
CA ILE A 426 6.79 9.92 -35.01
C ILE A 426 7.61 10.06 -36.31
N ALA A 427 7.27 11.00 -37.19
CA ALA A 427 7.98 11.24 -38.43
C ALA A 427 9.45 11.67 -38.20
N GLU A 428 9.71 12.44 -37.14
CA GLU A 428 11.05 12.85 -36.71
C GLU A 428 11.82 11.75 -35.94
N GLY A 429 11.21 10.59 -35.68
CA GLY A 429 11.86 9.47 -34.98
C GLY A 429 11.87 9.58 -33.44
N HIS A 430 11.19 10.57 -32.86
CA HIS A 430 11.12 10.82 -31.42
C HIS A 430 10.05 9.97 -30.68
N GLU A 431 9.92 8.69 -31.04
CA GLU A 431 8.93 7.77 -30.43
C GLU A 431 9.21 7.53 -28.93
N ASP A 432 10.46 7.69 -28.49
CA ASP A 432 10.87 7.54 -27.10
C ASP A 432 10.28 8.64 -26.20
N VAL A 433 10.14 9.87 -26.73
CA VAL A 433 9.49 11.00 -26.04
C VAL A 433 8.01 10.67 -25.80
N LEU A 434 7.32 10.13 -26.80
CA LEU A 434 5.92 9.69 -26.66
C LEU A 434 5.74 8.59 -25.63
N LYS A 435 6.68 7.63 -25.54
CA LYS A 435 6.66 6.56 -24.52
C LYS A 435 6.85 7.09 -23.10
N LYS A 436 7.63 8.16 -22.93
CA LYS A 436 7.85 8.85 -21.65
C LYS A 436 6.64 9.69 -21.23
N LEU A 437 5.93 10.28 -22.20
CA LEU A 437 4.77 11.17 -22.01
C LEU A 437 3.44 10.45 -21.73
N LYS A 438 3.44 9.28 -21.05
CA LYS A 438 2.17 8.67 -20.63
C LYS A 438 1.37 9.69 -19.80
N PRO A 439 0.15 10.09 -20.23
CA PRO A 439 -0.63 11.07 -19.50
C PRO A 439 -0.84 10.52 -18.09
N LYS A 440 -0.44 11.30 -17.08
CA LYS A 440 -0.64 10.95 -15.67
C LYS A 440 -1.72 11.84 -15.09
N GLY A 441 -2.64 11.24 -14.32
CA GLY A 441 -3.63 11.99 -13.55
C GLY A 441 -4.85 12.43 -14.37
N VAL A 442 -5.16 13.73 -14.33
CA VAL A 442 -6.43 14.30 -14.85
C VAL A 442 -6.63 14.05 -16.34
N VAL A 443 -5.56 14.15 -17.15
CA VAL A 443 -5.63 13.87 -18.60
C VAL A 443 -5.96 12.41 -18.87
N GLU A 444 -5.42 11.47 -18.07
CA GLU A 444 -5.73 10.05 -18.20
C GLU A 444 -7.19 9.76 -17.84
N GLN A 445 -7.71 10.42 -16.80
CA GLN A 445 -9.12 10.33 -16.43
C GLN A 445 -10.01 10.89 -17.53
N PHE A 446 -9.67 12.05 -18.09
CA PHE A 446 -10.42 12.68 -19.16
C PHE A 446 -10.44 11.84 -20.45
N ILE A 447 -9.31 11.24 -20.83
CA ILE A 447 -9.26 10.30 -21.97
C ILE A 447 -10.15 9.08 -21.70
N LYS A 448 -10.15 8.56 -20.46
CA LYS A 448 -11.01 7.44 -20.08
C LYS A 448 -12.49 7.82 -20.15
N THR A 449 -12.89 8.99 -19.64
CA THR A 449 -14.29 9.45 -19.73
C THR A 449 -14.70 9.71 -21.17
N SER A 450 -13.86 10.39 -21.96
CA SER A 450 -14.13 10.65 -23.39
C SER A 450 -14.30 9.35 -24.18
N LYS A 451 -13.49 8.31 -23.90
CA LYS A 451 -13.65 6.99 -24.53
C LYS A 451 -14.95 6.29 -24.11
N ILE A 452 -15.39 6.49 -22.87
CA ILE A 452 -16.65 5.93 -22.37
C ILE A 452 -17.85 6.66 -22.99
N GLU A 453 -17.80 7.99 -23.07
CA GLU A 453 -18.81 8.84 -23.71
C GLU A 453 -18.92 8.53 -25.20
N PHE A 454 -17.81 8.55 -25.94
CA PHE A 454 -17.78 8.19 -27.36
C PHE A 454 -18.32 6.78 -27.60
N ALA A 455 -17.97 5.82 -26.74
CA ALA A 455 -18.54 4.49 -26.82
C ALA A 455 -20.05 4.47 -26.56
N ALA A 456 -20.55 5.27 -25.62
CA ALA A 456 -21.98 5.37 -25.32
C ALA A 456 -22.76 6.02 -26.48
N GLU A 457 -22.21 7.06 -27.12
CA GLU A 457 -22.78 7.71 -28.30
C GLU A 457 -22.97 6.73 -29.46
N HIS A 458 -22.04 5.79 -29.63
CA HIS A 458 -22.13 4.76 -30.66
C HIS A 458 -22.95 3.53 -30.23
N GLY A 459 -23.74 3.64 -29.15
CA GLY A 459 -24.60 2.55 -28.69
C GLY A 459 -23.86 1.36 -28.10
N ARG A 460 -22.59 1.50 -27.68
CA ARG A 460 -21.85 0.40 -27.06
C ARG A 460 -22.58 -0.04 -25.79
N PRO A 461 -22.99 -1.32 -25.69
CA PRO A 461 -23.60 -1.83 -24.48
C PRO A 461 -22.69 -1.59 -23.27
N LYS A 462 -23.27 -1.16 -22.15
CA LYS A 462 -22.52 -0.98 -20.89
C LYS A 462 -22.32 -2.33 -20.22
N ARG A 463 -21.10 -2.62 -19.77
CA ARG A 463 -20.82 -3.85 -19.01
C ARG A 463 -21.65 -3.84 -17.71
N PRO A 464 -22.35 -4.94 -17.37
CA PRO A 464 -23.10 -5.00 -16.12
C PRO A 464 -22.17 -4.82 -14.93
N LYS A 465 -22.69 -4.16 -13.88
CA LYS A 465 -21.96 -3.92 -12.64
C LYS A 465 -21.66 -5.26 -11.96
N ASN A 466 -20.43 -5.42 -11.46
CA ASN A 466 -20.02 -6.64 -10.77
C ASN A 466 -20.88 -6.89 -9.50
N PRO A 467 -20.92 -8.12 -8.95
CA PRO A 467 -21.79 -8.45 -7.82
C PRO A 467 -21.65 -7.50 -6.62
N PHE A 468 -20.41 -7.12 -6.27
CA PHE A 468 -20.16 -6.19 -5.17
C PHE A 468 -20.63 -4.76 -5.47
N ALA A 469 -20.53 -4.29 -6.71
CA ALA A 469 -21.00 -2.97 -7.13
C ALA A 469 -22.53 -2.88 -7.16
N ARG A 470 -23.23 -4.01 -7.42
CA ARG A 470 -24.69 -4.10 -7.24
C ARG A 470 -25.06 -4.02 -5.76
N PHE A 471 -24.42 -4.84 -4.94
CA PHE A 471 -24.57 -4.76 -3.50
C PHE A 471 -24.31 -3.36 -2.96
N LEU A 472 -23.26 -2.67 -3.40
CA LEU A 472 -22.97 -1.28 -3.04
C LEU A 472 -24.12 -0.32 -3.35
N ILE A 473 -24.83 -0.53 -4.46
CA ILE A 473 -25.98 0.29 -4.85
C ILE A 473 -27.16 0.00 -3.95
N ASP A 474 -27.48 -1.28 -3.73
CA ASP A 474 -28.62 -1.67 -2.90
C ASP A 474 -28.38 -1.32 -1.43
N PHE A 475 -27.13 -1.46 -0.98
CA PHE A 475 -26.66 -0.98 0.31
C PHE A 475 -26.82 0.54 0.47
N ASN A 476 -26.42 1.31 -0.55
CA ASN A 476 -26.58 2.77 -0.54
C ASN A 476 -28.06 3.20 -0.62
N LYS A 477 -28.94 2.42 -1.27
CA LYS A 477 -30.39 2.69 -1.30
C LYS A 477 -31.06 2.45 0.05
N ALA A 478 -30.61 1.42 0.78
CA ALA A 478 -31.14 1.10 2.11
C ALA A 478 -30.68 2.09 3.19
N ARG A 479 -29.65 2.89 2.91
CA ARG A 479 -29.02 3.79 3.86
C ARG A 479 -29.66 5.18 3.82
N PRO A 480 -29.91 5.83 4.97
CA PRO A 480 -30.39 7.21 4.98
C PRO A 480 -29.34 8.16 4.34
N PRO A 481 -29.78 9.17 3.55
CA PRO A 481 -28.87 10.10 2.87
C PRO A 481 -27.95 10.91 3.80
N SER A 482 -28.30 11.03 5.08
CA SER A 482 -27.58 11.82 6.09
C SER A 482 -26.28 11.18 6.57
N GLU A 483 -26.08 9.88 6.37
CA GLU A 483 -24.94 9.18 6.94
C GLU A 483 -23.74 9.17 5.95
N PRO A 484 -22.54 9.64 6.34
CA PRO A 484 -21.39 9.79 5.45
C PRO A 484 -20.88 8.46 4.88
N PHE A 485 -20.68 8.34 3.57
CA PHE A 485 -20.26 7.09 2.92
C PHE A 485 -18.90 6.57 3.42
N GLU A 486 -18.93 5.41 4.09
CA GLU A 486 -17.73 4.75 4.60
C GLU A 486 -17.48 3.42 3.89
N PHE A 487 -16.62 3.43 2.87
CA PHE A 487 -16.31 2.24 2.06
C PHE A 487 -15.82 1.04 2.88
N ALA A 488 -15.16 1.28 4.02
CA ALA A 488 -14.68 0.21 4.90
C ALA A 488 -15.82 -0.56 5.58
N LYS A 489 -16.91 0.13 5.96
CA LYS A 489 -18.12 -0.51 6.52
C LYS A 489 -18.78 -1.39 5.47
N VAL A 490 -18.97 -0.88 4.25
CA VAL A 490 -19.61 -1.64 3.17
C VAL A 490 -18.81 -2.89 2.79
N ALA A 491 -17.48 -2.79 2.77
CA ALA A 491 -16.61 -3.94 2.53
C ALA A 491 -16.73 -4.99 3.65
N HIS A 492 -16.86 -4.56 4.91
CA HIS A 492 -17.06 -5.46 6.04
C HIS A 492 -18.41 -6.18 5.94
N GLU A 493 -19.48 -5.46 5.64
CA GLU A 493 -20.83 -6.03 5.48
C GLU A 493 -20.93 -7.00 4.32
N TRP A 494 -20.35 -6.66 3.16
CA TRP A 494 -20.23 -7.62 2.06
C TRP A 494 -19.50 -8.89 2.48
N ASN A 495 -18.43 -8.79 3.27
CA ASN A 495 -17.72 -9.97 3.74
C ASN A 495 -18.54 -10.78 4.76
N ALA A 496 -19.38 -10.11 5.57
CA ALA A 496 -20.26 -10.72 6.55
C ALA A 496 -21.48 -11.44 5.93
N LEU A 497 -21.91 -11.05 4.72
CA LEU A 497 -22.98 -11.75 4.00
C LEU A 497 -22.65 -13.24 3.84
N SER A 498 -23.67 -14.08 4.01
CA SER A 498 -23.62 -15.50 3.72
C SER A 498 -23.29 -15.76 2.24
N ASN A 499 -22.83 -16.98 1.93
CA ASN A 499 -22.60 -17.35 0.54
C ASN A 499 -23.90 -17.32 -0.27
N ASP A 500 -25.04 -17.66 0.32
CA ASP A 500 -26.34 -17.68 -0.37
C ASP A 500 -26.79 -16.27 -0.77
N GLU A 501 -26.60 -15.27 0.10
CA GLU A 501 -26.87 -13.86 -0.23
C GLU A 501 -25.92 -13.35 -1.32
N LYS A 502 -24.63 -13.70 -1.24
CA LYS A 502 -23.66 -13.38 -2.31
C LYS A 502 -24.04 -14.06 -3.62
N MET A 503 -24.60 -15.26 -3.58
CA MET A 503 -25.03 -16.02 -4.76
C MET A 503 -26.17 -15.30 -5.49
N LYS A 504 -27.09 -14.62 -4.80
CA LYS A 504 -28.12 -13.77 -5.44
C LYS A 504 -27.50 -12.71 -6.36
N TYR A 505 -26.50 -11.96 -5.87
CA TYR A 505 -25.80 -10.94 -6.67
C TYR A 505 -24.95 -11.55 -7.80
N ARG A 506 -24.38 -12.75 -7.60
CA ARG A 506 -23.61 -13.46 -8.64
C ARG A 506 -24.52 -14.00 -9.75
N ALA A 507 -25.65 -14.60 -9.41
CA ALA A 507 -26.63 -15.11 -10.36
C ALA A 507 -27.20 -13.96 -11.22
N SER A 508 -27.59 -12.86 -10.58
CA SER A 508 -28.05 -11.65 -11.26
C SER A 508 -26.97 -11.05 -12.18
N TYR A 509 -25.70 -11.02 -11.75
CA TYR A 509 -24.59 -10.62 -12.62
C TYR A 509 -24.41 -11.56 -13.82
N LYS A 510 -24.52 -12.88 -13.62
CA LYS A 510 -24.34 -13.89 -14.68
C LYS A 510 -25.42 -13.76 -15.76
N ALA A 511 -26.69 -13.60 -15.36
CA ALA A 511 -27.80 -13.37 -16.30
C ALA A 511 -27.57 -12.12 -17.15
N ASP A 512 -27.31 -10.97 -16.52
CA ASP A 512 -27.09 -9.70 -17.22
C ASP A 512 -25.81 -9.71 -18.06
N TYR A 513 -24.80 -10.48 -17.66
CA TYR A 513 -23.57 -10.63 -18.43
C TYR A 513 -23.78 -11.45 -19.71
N GLY A 514 -24.69 -12.43 -19.68
CA GLY A 514 -25.14 -13.15 -20.88
C GLY A 514 -25.78 -12.19 -21.90
N VAL A 515 -26.77 -11.41 -21.46
CA VAL A 515 -27.44 -10.39 -22.30
C VAL A 515 -26.43 -9.37 -22.84
N TYR A 516 -25.55 -8.85 -21.98
CA TYR A 516 -24.49 -7.94 -22.40
C TYR A 516 -23.57 -8.56 -23.44
N ARG A 517 -23.21 -9.84 -23.32
CA ARG A 517 -22.31 -10.53 -24.25
C ARG A 517 -22.94 -10.60 -25.64
N GLU A 518 -24.23 -10.93 -25.73
CA GLU A 518 -24.97 -10.97 -26.99
C GLU A 518 -25.12 -9.58 -27.61
N GLN A 519 -25.56 -8.58 -26.83
CA GLN A 519 -25.66 -7.20 -27.28
C GLN A 519 -24.30 -6.67 -27.74
N PHE A 520 -23.23 -6.95 -27.00
CA PHE A 520 -21.89 -6.51 -27.34
C PHE A 520 -21.36 -7.21 -28.58
N ALA A 521 -21.69 -8.48 -28.80
CA ALA A 521 -21.36 -9.21 -30.02
C ALA A 521 -22.10 -8.62 -31.24
N LYS A 522 -23.41 -8.39 -31.13
CA LYS A 522 -24.22 -7.72 -32.17
C LYS A 522 -23.68 -6.32 -32.50
N TRP A 523 -23.45 -5.51 -31.48
CA TRP A 523 -22.86 -4.17 -31.63
C TRP A 523 -21.49 -4.22 -32.29
N LYS A 524 -20.62 -5.15 -31.85
CA LYS A 524 -19.28 -5.30 -32.42
C LYS A 524 -19.34 -5.74 -33.88
N ALA A 525 -20.26 -6.62 -34.26
CA ALA A 525 -20.45 -7.06 -35.64
C ALA A 525 -20.94 -5.90 -36.52
N GLY A 526 -21.94 -5.13 -36.08
CA GLY A 526 -22.41 -3.93 -36.79
C GLY A 526 -21.31 -2.87 -36.95
N MET A 527 -20.54 -2.60 -35.89
CA MET A 527 -19.40 -1.69 -35.97
C MET A 527 -18.29 -2.19 -36.90
N LEU A 528 -18.07 -3.51 -37.04
CA LEU A 528 -17.09 -4.01 -38.01
C LEU A 528 -17.57 -3.90 -39.46
N ALA A 529 -18.90 -3.92 -39.68
CA ALA A 529 -19.48 -3.77 -41.01
C ALA A 529 -19.49 -2.30 -41.46
N ASP A 530 -19.85 -1.38 -40.56
CA ASP A 530 -20.15 0.01 -40.92
C ASP A 530 -19.02 1.00 -40.58
N ALA A 531 -18.13 0.68 -39.64
CA ALA A 531 -17.21 1.67 -39.10
C ALA A 531 -15.91 1.78 -39.91
N SER A 532 -15.54 3.03 -40.21
CA SER A 532 -14.21 3.37 -40.71
C SER A 532 -13.11 2.91 -39.74
N GLU A 533 -11.94 2.58 -40.28
CA GLU A 533 -10.77 2.13 -39.49
C GLU A 533 -10.42 3.11 -38.35
N GLU A 534 -10.62 4.41 -38.58
CA GLU A 534 -10.42 5.48 -37.58
C GLU A 534 -11.34 5.33 -36.35
N THR A 535 -12.59 4.91 -36.55
CA THR A 535 -13.58 4.74 -35.47
C THR A 535 -13.24 3.52 -34.60
N LEU A 536 -12.78 2.44 -35.24
CA LEU A 536 -12.31 1.23 -34.56
C LEU A 536 -11.06 1.52 -33.70
N GLU A 537 -10.15 2.38 -34.17
CA GLU A 537 -8.97 2.80 -33.42
C GLU A 537 -9.36 3.61 -32.17
N LYS A 538 -10.28 4.58 -32.30
CA LYS A 538 -10.74 5.43 -31.18
C LYS A 538 -11.41 4.63 -30.07
N LEU A 539 -12.21 3.61 -30.42
CA LEU A 539 -12.94 2.77 -29.45
C LEU A 539 -12.06 1.71 -28.77
N ASP A 540 -10.79 1.61 -29.17
CA ASP A 540 -9.85 0.57 -28.73
C ASP A 540 -10.39 -0.86 -28.99
N ILE A 541 -11.30 -1.00 -29.97
CA ILE A 541 -11.77 -2.30 -30.50
C ILE A 541 -10.69 -2.78 -31.48
N ARG A 542 -9.47 -2.90 -30.97
CA ARG A 542 -8.40 -3.48 -31.78
C ARG A 542 -8.78 -4.93 -32.08
N PRO A 543 -8.61 -5.40 -33.32
CA PRO A 543 -8.78 -6.81 -33.63
C PRO A 543 -7.92 -7.67 -32.68
N PRO A 544 -8.33 -8.90 -32.35
CA PRO A 544 -7.62 -9.78 -31.42
C PRO A 544 -6.12 -9.95 -31.72
N SER A 545 -5.72 -9.75 -32.98
CA SER A 545 -4.32 -9.77 -33.43
C SER A 545 -3.42 -8.74 -32.70
N ARG A 546 -3.96 -7.57 -32.32
CA ARG A 546 -3.21 -6.43 -31.74
C ARG A 546 -3.44 -6.17 -30.25
N GLN A 547 -4.38 -6.84 -29.58
CA GLN A 547 -4.63 -6.65 -28.14
C GLN A 547 -3.70 -7.56 -27.29
N LYS A 548 -2.75 -6.96 -26.57
CA LYS A 548 -1.87 -7.59 -25.54
C LYS A 548 -0.84 -8.62 -26.02
N THR A 549 -0.61 -8.71 -27.32
CA THR A 549 0.45 -9.54 -27.91
C THR A 549 1.84 -8.90 -27.84
N THR A 550 1.96 -7.61 -27.51
CA THR A 550 3.22 -6.88 -27.64
C THR A 550 4.33 -7.25 -26.64
N GLY A 551 4.03 -7.92 -25.52
CA GLY A 551 5.05 -8.46 -24.62
C GLY A 551 5.30 -9.96 -24.81
N ARG A 552 4.21 -10.73 -24.90
CA ARG A 552 4.25 -12.20 -24.95
C ARG A 552 4.40 -12.75 -26.38
N LYS A 553 3.90 -12.06 -27.42
CA LYS A 553 4.24 -12.37 -28.83
C LYS A 553 5.53 -11.72 -29.29
N LYS A 554 6.00 -10.60 -28.71
CA LYS A 554 7.36 -10.12 -28.99
C LYS A 554 8.42 -11.17 -28.61
N SER A 555 8.22 -11.95 -27.54
CA SER A 555 9.13 -13.08 -27.25
C SER A 555 9.00 -14.23 -28.26
N LEU A 556 7.80 -14.49 -28.78
CA LEU A 556 7.58 -15.46 -29.87
C LEU A 556 8.26 -15.03 -31.18
N LEU A 557 8.21 -13.73 -31.50
CA LEU A 557 8.80 -13.17 -32.72
C LEU A 557 10.31 -12.92 -32.59
N SER A 558 10.84 -12.81 -31.37
CA SER A 558 12.27 -12.56 -31.14
C SER A 558 13.13 -13.83 -31.11
N GLY A 559 12.59 -14.98 -31.53
CA GLY A 559 13.26 -16.29 -31.42
C GLY A 559 13.52 -16.74 -29.98
N LYS A 560 12.96 -16.04 -28.97
CA LYS A 560 13.23 -16.36 -27.57
C LYS A 560 12.51 -17.67 -27.20
N PRO A 561 13.20 -18.65 -26.63
CA PRO A 561 12.58 -19.92 -26.21
C PRO A 561 11.34 -19.68 -25.33
N LYS A 562 10.32 -20.54 -25.45
CA LYS A 562 9.09 -20.46 -24.65
C LYS A 562 9.29 -21.15 -23.31
N PHE A 563 8.91 -20.48 -22.23
CA PHE A 563 8.94 -21.07 -20.89
C PHE A 563 8.01 -22.30 -20.84
N PRO A 564 8.47 -23.43 -20.26
CA PRO A 564 7.69 -24.67 -20.20
C PRO A 564 6.41 -24.52 -19.39
N LEU A 565 5.38 -25.30 -19.71
CA LEU A 565 4.09 -25.21 -19.02
C LEU A 565 4.23 -25.73 -17.59
N TYR A 566 3.78 -24.96 -16.59
CA TYR A 566 3.76 -25.44 -15.21
C TYR A 566 2.99 -26.76 -15.07
N PRO A 567 3.36 -27.65 -14.12
CA PRO A 567 2.76 -28.98 -13.96
C PRO A 567 1.22 -28.98 -13.96
N PHE A 568 0.62 -28.02 -13.24
CA PHE A 568 -0.83 -27.84 -13.19
C PHE A 568 -1.45 -27.54 -14.56
N HIS A 569 -0.84 -26.66 -15.36
CA HIS A 569 -1.37 -26.34 -16.68
C HIS A 569 -1.17 -27.48 -17.68
N ARG A 570 -0.11 -28.28 -17.52
CA ARG A 570 0.08 -29.48 -18.32
C ARG A 570 -0.99 -30.52 -18.02
N PHE A 571 -1.29 -30.74 -16.74
CA PHE A 571 -2.41 -31.56 -16.31
C PHE A 571 -3.76 -31.09 -16.87
N LEU A 572 -4.03 -29.77 -16.88
CA LEU A 572 -5.26 -29.26 -17.49
C LEU A 572 -5.33 -29.54 -19.01
N LEU A 573 -4.20 -29.46 -19.70
CA LEU A 573 -4.11 -29.80 -21.11
C LEU A 573 -4.41 -31.29 -21.35
N ASP A 574 -3.81 -32.17 -20.55
CA ASP A 574 -3.96 -33.63 -20.66
C ASP A 574 -5.35 -34.12 -20.25
N SER A 575 -5.99 -33.44 -19.30
CA SER A 575 -7.34 -33.77 -18.85
C SER A 575 -8.43 -33.32 -19.83
N GLY A 576 -8.08 -32.58 -20.89
CA GLY A 576 -9.04 -32.00 -21.83
C GLY A 576 -9.91 -30.88 -21.24
N VAL A 577 -9.66 -30.49 -19.98
CA VAL A 577 -10.43 -29.44 -19.30
C VAL A 577 -9.89 -28.09 -19.77
N THR A 578 -10.73 -27.33 -20.47
CA THR A 578 -10.37 -25.99 -20.89
C THR A 578 -10.11 -25.10 -19.66
N PRO A 579 -9.07 -24.25 -19.67
CA PRO A 579 -8.74 -23.37 -18.56
C PRO A 579 -9.68 -22.15 -18.52
N GLU A 580 -10.99 -22.39 -18.50
CA GLU A 580 -11.97 -21.36 -18.27
C GLU A 580 -11.94 -20.91 -16.81
N ALA A 581 -12.06 -19.61 -16.60
CA ALA A 581 -11.96 -19.01 -15.27
C ALA A 581 -13.09 -19.46 -14.33
N GLU A 582 -14.22 -19.91 -14.87
CA GLU A 582 -15.40 -20.35 -14.11
C GLU A 582 -15.14 -21.68 -13.38
N HIS A 583 -14.41 -22.60 -14.00
CA HIS A 583 -14.11 -23.92 -13.43
C HIS A 583 -12.81 -23.95 -12.62
N ARG A 584 -12.25 -22.79 -12.29
CA ARG A 584 -10.91 -22.72 -11.67
C ARG A 584 -10.84 -23.43 -10.32
N GLU A 585 -11.92 -23.38 -9.52
CA GLU A 585 -11.96 -24.07 -8.23
C GLU A 585 -12.05 -25.59 -8.40
N GLU A 586 -12.87 -26.06 -9.34
CA GLU A 586 -13.00 -27.48 -9.70
C GLU A 586 -11.69 -28.03 -10.29
N GLN A 587 -11.04 -27.28 -11.17
CA GLN A 587 -9.72 -27.59 -11.71
C GLN A 587 -8.66 -27.72 -10.60
N LEU A 588 -8.66 -26.80 -9.64
CA LEU A 588 -7.77 -26.87 -8.47
C LEU A 588 -8.11 -28.05 -7.56
N TYR A 589 -9.40 -28.38 -7.43
CA TYR A 589 -9.85 -29.55 -6.68
C TYR A 589 -9.36 -30.82 -7.36
N MET A 590 -9.61 -31.00 -8.67
CA MET A 590 -9.12 -32.13 -9.47
C MET A 590 -7.61 -32.31 -9.33
N TRP A 591 -6.84 -31.23 -9.47
CA TRP A 591 -5.40 -31.27 -9.24
C TRP A 591 -5.05 -31.65 -7.80
N ARG A 592 -5.72 -31.10 -6.79
CA ARG A 592 -5.46 -31.43 -5.37
C ARG A 592 -5.77 -32.90 -5.08
N SER A 593 -6.82 -33.45 -5.67
CA SER A 593 -7.26 -34.84 -5.51
C SER A 593 -6.36 -35.87 -6.19
N LEU A 594 -5.49 -35.48 -7.13
CA LEU A 594 -4.48 -36.39 -7.69
C LEU A 594 -3.53 -36.92 -6.61
N LYS A 595 -3.22 -38.22 -6.68
CA LYS A 595 -2.22 -38.84 -5.80
C LYS A 595 -0.84 -38.21 -6.05
N PRO A 596 0.04 -38.16 -5.03
CA PRO A 596 1.39 -37.61 -5.20
C PRO A 596 2.17 -38.22 -6.38
N SER A 597 2.05 -39.53 -6.61
CA SER A 597 2.69 -40.22 -7.75
C SER A 597 2.21 -39.72 -9.12
N GLN A 598 0.92 -39.37 -9.26
CA GLN A 598 0.39 -38.80 -10.49
C GLN A 598 0.86 -37.36 -10.71
N LYS A 599 0.97 -36.57 -9.62
CA LYS A 599 1.54 -35.22 -9.69
C LYS A 599 3.02 -35.23 -10.05
N GLU A 600 3.75 -36.24 -9.60
CA GLU A 600 5.18 -36.39 -9.82
C GLU A 600 5.53 -36.51 -11.32
N LYS A 601 4.70 -37.22 -12.10
CA LYS A 601 4.81 -37.28 -13.57
C LYS A 601 4.90 -35.88 -14.18
N TYR A 602 3.91 -35.02 -13.91
CA TYR A 602 3.85 -33.65 -14.42
C TYR A 602 4.98 -32.76 -13.88
N GLN A 603 5.44 -33.01 -12.65
CA GLN A 603 6.58 -32.29 -12.08
C GLN A 603 7.89 -32.66 -12.77
N ASN A 604 8.09 -33.95 -13.08
CA ASN A 604 9.29 -34.45 -13.76
C ASN A 604 9.34 -33.98 -15.21
N GLU A 605 8.21 -34.02 -15.92
CA GLU A 605 8.09 -33.44 -17.27
C GLU A 605 8.45 -31.95 -17.27
N PHE A 606 7.89 -31.18 -16.32
CA PHE A 606 8.24 -29.76 -16.20
C PHE A 606 9.73 -29.55 -15.90
N ARG A 607 10.35 -30.37 -15.03
CA ARG A 607 11.79 -30.28 -14.72
C ARG A 607 12.64 -30.59 -15.96
N ALA A 608 12.29 -31.60 -16.75
CA ALA A 608 12.97 -31.95 -17.98
C ALA A 608 12.82 -30.87 -19.06
N GLU A 609 11.60 -30.34 -19.26
CA GLU A 609 11.41 -29.23 -20.20
C GLU A 609 12.11 -27.94 -19.73
N ARG A 610 12.27 -27.77 -18.41
CA ARG A 610 12.95 -26.62 -17.80
C ARG A 610 14.45 -26.61 -18.08
N THR A 611 15.13 -27.75 -18.02
CA THR A 611 16.56 -27.83 -18.36
C THR A 611 16.79 -27.49 -19.82
N VAL A 612 16.01 -28.09 -20.73
CA VAL A 612 16.04 -27.78 -22.17
C VAL A 612 15.77 -26.30 -22.44
N TYR A 613 14.79 -25.71 -21.74
CA TYR A 613 14.50 -24.28 -21.88
C TYR A 613 15.66 -23.41 -21.41
N ASP A 614 16.29 -23.73 -20.27
CA ASP A 614 17.38 -22.93 -19.71
C ASP A 614 18.64 -23.00 -20.58
N GLU A 615 18.92 -24.15 -21.20
CA GLU A 615 19.96 -24.32 -22.24
C GLU A 615 19.68 -23.45 -23.47
N LYS A 616 18.49 -23.58 -24.07
CA LYS A 616 18.09 -22.76 -25.22
C LYS A 616 18.09 -21.27 -24.90
N LEU A 617 17.72 -20.90 -23.67
CA LEU A 617 17.73 -19.50 -23.24
C LEU A 617 19.16 -18.97 -23.10
N ARG A 618 20.11 -19.82 -22.67
CA ARG A 618 21.53 -19.49 -22.61
C ARG A 618 22.10 -19.27 -24.01
N GLU A 619 21.81 -20.18 -24.95
CA GLU A 619 22.20 -20.05 -26.37
C GLU A 619 21.62 -18.77 -27.00
N TRP A 620 20.32 -18.54 -26.84
CA TRP A 620 19.65 -17.35 -27.35
C TRP A 620 20.25 -16.04 -26.79
N LYS A 621 20.64 -16.03 -25.50
CA LYS A 621 21.32 -14.86 -24.91
C LYS A 621 22.74 -14.66 -25.47
N ALA A 622 23.47 -15.75 -25.69
CA ALA A 622 24.81 -15.70 -26.29
C ALA A 622 24.74 -15.15 -27.73
N GLU A 623 23.78 -15.64 -28.53
CA GLU A 623 23.52 -15.14 -29.89
C GLU A 623 23.18 -13.64 -29.89
N ARG A 624 22.32 -13.17 -28.99
CA ARG A 624 21.98 -11.73 -28.89
C ARG A 624 23.15 -10.86 -28.48
N THR A 625 24.02 -11.39 -27.62
CA THR A 625 25.25 -10.71 -27.20
C THR A 625 26.23 -10.62 -28.37
N ALA A 626 26.37 -11.68 -29.17
CA ALA A 626 27.19 -11.70 -30.38
C ALA A 626 26.66 -10.76 -31.47
N GLU A 627 25.33 -10.60 -31.59
CA GLU A 627 24.69 -9.63 -32.47
C GLU A 627 24.79 -8.17 -31.99
N GLY A 628 25.35 -7.91 -30.80
CA GLY A 628 25.46 -6.56 -30.23
C GLY A 628 24.12 -5.92 -29.84
N LYS A 629 23.09 -6.71 -29.51
CA LYS A 629 21.72 -6.26 -29.20
C LYS A 629 21.37 -6.25 -27.72
#